data_AF-A0A8B4TTB8-F1
#
_entry.id   AF-A0A8B4TTB8-F1
#
_cell.length_a   1.000
_cell.length_b   1.000
_cell.length_c   1.000
_cell.angle_alpha   90.00
_cell.angle_beta   90.00
_cell.angle_gamma   90.00
#
_symmetry.space_group_name_H-M   'P 1'
#
loop_
_entity.id
_entity.type
_entity.pdbx_description
1 polymer ?
#
loop_
_entity_poly.entity_id
_entity_poly.type
_entity_poly.pdbx_seq_one_letter_code
_entity_poly.pdbx_strand_id
1 'polypeptide(L)'
;MQSQESEALQARYRLACELAKAGAELAFEFYQQREALTVDHKGDDLQDVVSVADKRVEAFVKQRIQSAFPEDGFLGEESGTRLPDARVLWVVDPIDGTSCFLNGLHTWCLSLAIVADGEPVIGVVYDPNHRELFHALRGHGAWLNDAPIHPHPAATVKEGVMGVGTSHRVTPADFLPFLQALLSDGGMFIRNGSGALMSAWAAAGRLIGYYEPHMNPWDALPGLVLMREAGGASNDFLAQEGIRRGNPLLLAIFWGINGWAQSMGVGPCAVSLARWYGVKERGTFYGIWSTAHNIGEAVTYMVIAAVIAGFGWQMGYLSTAALGAAGVVLLVLFMHDSPQSSGFPSINVIRDEPQEEAEARGSVFKNQLLALRNPALWTLALASAFMYIDRYAVNSWGIFFLEQDKAYSTLEASGIIGVNAIAGIAGTIIAGMLSDRFFPRNRSVMAGFISLLNTAGFTLMLWSPHNYYTDILAMIIFGATIGALTCFLGGLIAVDISSRKAAGAALGTIGIASYAGAGLGEFLTGIIIDKTAILENGKTLYDFSTLALFWVGTGLGSALLCFTTAAIVARRHAVERQTSFSS
;
A
#
# COMPACT_ATOMS: atom_id res chain seq x y z
N MET A 1 14.12 34.84 29.47
CA MET A 1 13.64 34.08 28.30
C MET A 1 12.33 33.36 28.59
N GLN A 2 12.25 32.44 29.58
CA GLN A 2 10.99 31.73 29.88
C GLN A 2 9.78 32.63 30.25
N SER A 3 9.97 33.76 30.95
CA SER A 3 8.84 34.65 31.28
C SER A 3 8.28 35.40 30.07
N GLN A 4 9.16 35.91 29.19
CA GLN A 4 8.75 36.59 27.95
C GLN A 4 8.05 35.65 26.97
N GLU A 5 8.49 34.40 26.90
CA GLU A 5 7.87 33.38 26.06
C GLU A 5 6.49 32.98 26.56
N SER A 6 6.31 32.87 27.89
CA SER A 6 5.02 32.65 28.52
C SER A 6 4.06 33.82 28.28
N GLU A 7 4.53 35.07 28.42
CA GLU A 7 3.74 36.27 28.11
C GLU A 7 3.32 36.35 26.64
N ALA A 8 4.23 35.99 25.72
CA ALA A 8 3.95 35.98 24.29
C ALA A 8 2.91 34.91 23.91
N LEU A 9 2.91 33.75 24.58
CA LEU A 9 1.91 32.71 24.37
C LEU A 9 0.56 33.12 24.97
N GLN A 10 0.54 33.76 26.14
CA GLN A 10 -0.69 34.31 26.73
C GLN A 10 -1.31 35.44 25.89
N ALA A 11 -0.49 36.26 25.23
CA ALA A 11 -0.99 37.27 24.30
C ALA A 11 -1.69 36.63 23.09
N ARG A 12 -1.09 35.58 22.52
CA ARG A 12 -1.69 34.79 21.44
C ARG A 12 -2.98 34.10 21.87
N TYR A 13 -2.99 33.52 23.07
CA TYR A 13 -4.18 32.88 23.64
C TYR A 13 -5.36 33.86 23.79
N ARG A 14 -5.11 35.06 24.32
CA ARG A 14 -6.15 36.10 24.42
C ARG A 14 -6.66 36.52 23.05
N LEU A 15 -5.76 36.73 22.09
CA LEU A 15 -6.14 37.06 20.72
C LEU A 15 -6.93 35.92 20.07
N ALA A 16 -6.54 34.67 20.25
CA ALA A 16 -7.23 33.50 19.73
C ALA A 16 -8.69 33.44 20.20
N CYS A 17 -8.92 33.68 21.50
CA CYS A 17 -10.28 33.72 22.07
C CYS A 17 -11.11 34.89 21.51
N GLU A 18 -10.50 36.07 21.35
CA GLU A 18 -11.15 37.23 20.74
C GLU A 18 -11.52 36.97 19.27
N LEU A 19 -10.59 36.41 18.50
CA LEU A 19 -10.77 36.14 17.08
C LEU A 19 -11.78 35.03 16.82
N ALA A 20 -11.78 33.97 17.63
CA ALA A 20 -12.77 32.91 17.51
C ALA A 20 -14.19 33.45 17.73
N LYS A 21 -14.38 34.29 18.76
CA LYS A 21 -15.66 34.98 19.01
C LYS A 21 -16.02 35.91 17.86
N ALA A 22 -15.15 36.86 17.52
CA ALA A 22 -15.46 37.87 16.51
C ALA A 22 -15.66 37.27 15.11
N GLY A 23 -14.85 36.29 14.73
CA GLY A 23 -14.96 35.59 13.45
C GLY A 23 -16.23 34.76 13.34
N ALA A 24 -16.60 34.04 14.40
CA ALA A 24 -17.82 33.25 14.40
C ALA A 24 -19.09 34.10 14.46
N GLU A 25 -19.09 35.23 15.18
CA GLU A 25 -20.22 36.17 15.14
C GLU A 25 -20.39 36.79 13.75
N LEU A 26 -19.29 37.07 13.04
CA LEU A 26 -19.33 37.46 11.63
C LEU A 26 -19.94 36.34 10.77
N ALA A 27 -19.52 35.08 10.95
CA ALA A 27 -20.11 33.93 10.27
C ALA A 27 -21.61 33.78 10.61
N PHE A 28 -22.00 34.10 11.85
CA PHE A 28 -23.37 34.00 12.33
C PHE A 28 -24.30 35.01 11.67
N GLU A 29 -23.80 36.19 11.29
CA GLU A 29 -24.56 37.14 10.45
C GLU A 29 -24.92 36.53 9.09
N PHE A 30 -23.98 35.83 8.44
CA PHE A 30 -24.25 35.09 7.19
C PHE A 30 -25.24 33.95 7.41
N TYR A 31 -25.11 33.22 8.51
CA TYR A 31 -26.00 32.13 8.89
C TYR A 31 -27.47 32.61 9.07
N GLN A 32 -27.65 33.77 9.71
CA GLN A 32 -28.97 34.39 9.87
C GLN A 32 -29.57 34.86 8.54
N GLN A 33 -28.72 35.29 7.61
CA GLN A 33 -29.13 35.81 6.29
C GLN A 33 -29.12 34.72 5.19
N ARG A 34 -28.99 33.44 5.54
CA ARG A 34 -28.86 32.32 4.59
C ARG A 34 -29.99 32.28 3.55
N GLU A 35 -31.22 32.58 3.94
CA GLU A 35 -32.39 32.58 3.05
C GLU A 35 -32.31 33.69 1.99
N ALA A 36 -31.81 34.88 2.37
CA ALA A 36 -31.61 35.99 1.45
C ALA A 36 -30.47 35.71 0.46
N LEU A 37 -29.39 35.07 0.94
CA LEU A 37 -28.26 34.64 0.11
C LEU A 37 -28.65 33.51 -0.86
N THR A 38 -29.61 32.65 -0.48
CA THR A 38 -30.15 31.59 -1.34
C THR A 38 -31.03 32.14 -2.47
N VAL A 39 -31.67 33.30 -2.28
CA VAL A 39 -32.60 33.92 -3.26
C VAL A 39 -31.87 34.76 -4.32
N ASP A 40 -30.74 35.39 -3.97
CA ASP A 40 -29.94 36.20 -4.91
C ASP A 40 -29.12 35.34 -5.89
N HIS A 41 -28.83 34.08 -5.55
CA HIS A 41 -28.15 33.13 -6.42
C HIS A 41 -29.17 32.27 -7.18
N LYS A 42 -29.53 32.66 -8.43
CA LYS A 42 -30.35 31.85 -9.36
C LYS A 42 -29.57 30.67 -9.96
N GLY A 43 -29.15 29.72 -9.14
CA GLY A 43 -28.50 28.48 -9.58
C GLY A 43 -28.56 27.38 -8.52
N ASP A 44 -28.42 26.12 -8.95
CA ASP A 44 -28.55 24.92 -8.09
C ASP A 44 -27.36 24.71 -7.12
N ASP A 45 -26.38 25.61 -7.06
CA ASP A 45 -25.16 25.47 -6.25
C ASP A 45 -25.21 26.24 -4.92
N LEU A 46 -25.83 25.63 -3.91
CA LEU A 46 -25.81 26.10 -2.50
C LEU A 46 -24.39 26.19 -1.90
N GLN A 47 -23.39 25.56 -2.53
CA GLN A 47 -21.98 25.61 -2.09
C GLN A 47 -21.32 26.99 -2.26
N ASP A 48 -21.87 27.86 -3.11
CA ASP A 48 -21.25 29.17 -3.43
C ASP A 48 -21.45 30.18 -2.28
N VAL A 49 -22.52 30.05 -1.49
CA VAL A 49 -22.85 30.96 -0.37
C VAL A 49 -21.92 30.75 0.83
N VAL A 50 -21.68 29.49 1.22
CA VAL A 50 -20.78 29.19 2.35
C VAL A 50 -19.34 29.52 2.01
N SER A 51 -18.94 29.30 0.76
CA SER A 51 -17.63 29.71 0.23
C SER A 51 -17.36 31.21 0.41
N VAL A 52 -18.37 32.08 0.35
CA VAL A 52 -18.21 33.53 0.59
C VAL A 52 -18.06 33.82 2.08
N ALA A 53 -18.86 33.18 2.93
CA ALA A 53 -18.80 33.35 4.38
C ALA A 53 -17.43 32.88 4.91
N ASP A 54 -17.01 31.66 4.54
CA ASP A 54 -15.72 31.07 4.91
C ASP A 54 -14.55 31.98 4.50
N LYS A 55 -14.48 32.37 3.23
CA LYS A 55 -13.40 33.25 2.73
C LYS A 55 -13.35 34.59 3.46
N ARG A 56 -14.50 35.16 3.81
CA ARG A 56 -14.56 36.46 4.48
C ARG A 56 -14.14 36.37 5.95
N VAL A 57 -14.59 35.33 6.65
CA VAL A 57 -14.22 35.06 8.04
C VAL A 57 -12.73 34.71 8.11
N GLU A 58 -12.24 33.86 7.23
CA GLU A 58 -10.81 33.51 7.16
C GLU A 58 -9.96 34.75 6.88
N ALA A 59 -10.35 35.58 5.90
CA ALA A 59 -9.63 36.80 5.59
C ALA A 59 -9.58 37.76 6.79
N PHE A 60 -10.68 37.91 7.53
CA PHE A 60 -10.75 38.71 8.75
C PHE A 60 -9.78 38.19 9.83
N VAL A 61 -9.85 36.88 10.13
CA VAL A 61 -8.98 36.24 11.13
C VAL A 61 -7.51 36.36 10.73
N LYS A 62 -7.19 36.03 9.47
CA LYS A 62 -5.84 36.09 8.90
C LYS A 62 -5.25 37.50 8.94
N GLN A 63 -6.03 38.53 8.58
CA GLN A 63 -5.56 39.92 8.61
C GLN A 63 -5.23 40.37 10.04
N ARG A 64 -6.06 39.99 11.02
CA ARG A 64 -5.85 40.35 12.43
C ARG A 64 -4.63 39.63 13.02
N ILE A 65 -4.45 38.35 12.71
CA ILE A 65 -3.26 37.59 13.12
C ILE A 65 -2.00 38.25 12.54
N GLN A 66 -1.97 38.53 11.24
CA GLN A 66 -0.81 39.14 10.59
C GLN A 66 -0.47 40.55 11.12
N SER A 67 -1.49 41.30 11.53
CA SER A 67 -1.29 42.63 12.11
C SER A 67 -0.71 42.58 13.53
N ALA A 68 -1.09 41.56 14.31
CA ALA A 68 -0.63 41.40 15.69
C ALA A 68 0.69 40.62 15.79
N PHE A 69 0.88 39.60 14.94
CA PHE A 69 2.02 38.68 14.94
C PHE A 69 2.52 38.42 13.50
N PRO A 70 3.28 39.34 12.89
CA PRO A 70 3.72 39.24 11.49
C PRO A 70 4.62 38.03 11.17
N GLU A 71 5.31 37.49 12.18
CA GLU A 71 6.25 36.37 12.06
C GLU A 71 5.58 34.99 12.20
N ASP A 72 4.31 34.95 12.59
CA ASP A 72 3.57 33.70 12.77
C ASP A 72 3.03 33.19 11.42
N GLY A 73 3.03 31.88 11.24
CA GLY A 73 2.43 31.21 10.10
C GLY A 73 0.92 31.09 10.21
N PHE A 74 0.28 30.78 9.09
CA PHE A 74 -1.16 30.56 9.00
C PHE A 74 -1.47 29.34 8.13
N LEU A 75 -2.35 28.47 8.60
CA LEU A 75 -2.91 27.33 7.88
C LEU A 75 -4.43 27.43 7.96
N GLY A 76 -5.06 27.88 6.88
CA GLY A 76 -6.52 27.93 6.75
C GLY A 76 -7.03 26.83 5.84
N GLU A 77 -8.29 26.43 6.03
CA GLU A 77 -8.99 25.53 5.12
C GLU A 77 -9.11 26.12 3.71
N GLU A 78 -9.43 27.41 3.58
CA GLU A 78 -9.75 28.05 2.30
C GLU A 78 -8.52 28.57 1.57
N SER A 79 -7.62 29.29 2.27
CA SER A 79 -6.47 29.95 1.63
C SER A 79 -5.17 29.14 1.69
N GLY A 80 -5.21 27.94 2.27
CA GLY A 80 -4.06 27.06 2.43
C GLY A 80 -3.00 27.63 3.38
N THR A 81 -1.74 27.24 3.16
CA THR A 81 -0.64 27.52 4.10
C THR A 81 0.20 28.75 3.71
N ARG A 82 0.55 29.55 4.71
CA ARG A 82 1.51 30.66 4.63
C ARG A 82 2.54 30.53 5.75
N LEU A 83 3.82 30.64 5.39
CA LEU A 83 4.96 30.42 6.29
C LEU A 83 4.85 29.06 7.04
N PRO A 84 4.82 27.92 6.30
CA PRO A 84 4.64 26.59 6.89
C PRO A 84 5.75 26.20 7.88
N ASP A 85 6.92 26.81 7.75
CA ASP A 85 8.10 26.58 8.61
C ASP A 85 8.23 27.63 9.72
N ALA A 86 7.21 28.47 9.92
CA ALA A 86 7.17 29.38 11.06
C ALA A 86 7.17 28.58 12.36
N ARG A 87 7.87 29.11 13.36
CA ARG A 87 7.93 28.52 14.70
C ARG A 87 6.53 28.37 15.32
N VAL A 88 5.68 29.36 15.09
CA VAL A 88 4.29 29.40 15.55
C VAL A 88 3.38 29.40 14.34
N LEU A 89 2.41 28.49 14.31
CA LEU A 89 1.45 28.32 13.23
C LEU A 89 0.03 28.42 13.79
N TRP A 90 -0.76 29.33 13.24
CA TRP A 90 -2.20 29.43 13.50
C TRP A 90 -2.95 28.53 12.52
N VAL A 91 -3.74 27.60 13.04
CA VAL A 91 -4.52 26.66 12.25
C VAL A 91 -6.00 27.00 12.44
N VAL A 92 -6.71 27.31 11.36
CA VAL A 92 -8.06 27.89 11.44
C VAL A 92 -9.01 27.20 10.46
N ASP A 93 -10.17 26.80 10.98
CA ASP A 93 -11.38 26.54 10.20
C ASP A 93 -12.39 27.65 10.52
N PRO A 94 -12.80 28.48 9.54
CA PRO A 94 -13.76 29.54 9.77
C PRO A 94 -15.16 29.00 10.11
N ILE A 95 -15.56 27.87 9.51
CA ILE A 95 -16.89 27.24 9.64
C ILE A 95 -16.76 25.71 9.55
N ASP A 96 -16.38 25.08 10.67
CA ASP A 96 -16.46 23.62 10.80
C ASP A 96 -17.92 23.20 10.94
N GLY A 97 -18.35 22.23 10.15
CA GLY A 97 -19.76 21.86 9.98
C GLY A 97 -20.48 22.64 8.88
N THR A 98 -19.78 22.98 7.79
CA THR A 98 -20.31 23.65 6.58
C THR A 98 -21.67 23.13 6.12
N SER A 99 -21.88 21.80 6.14
CA SER A 99 -23.17 21.19 5.76
C SER A 99 -24.29 21.57 6.74
N CYS A 100 -23.99 21.62 8.04
CA CYS A 100 -24.95 22.04 9.05
C CYS A 100 -25.26 23.53 8.93
N PHE A 101 -24.23 24.36 8.68
CA PHE A 101 -24.39 25.78 8.39
C PHE A 101 -25.36 26.03 7.22
N LEU A 102 -25.12 25.36 6.08
CA LEU A 102 -25.93 25.49 4.86
C LEU A 102 -27.39 25.05 5.06
N ASN A 103 -27.59 23.98 5.83
CA ASN A 103 -28.93 23.43 6.06
C ASN A 103 -29.69 24.09 7.22
N GLY A 104 -29.15 25.16 7.82
CA GLY A 104 -29.81 25.84 8.94
C GLY A 104 -29.85 25.03 10.23
N LEU A 105 -28.89 24.12 10.42
CA LEU A 105 -28.70 23.39 11.67
C LEU A 105 -27.78 24.16 12.60
N HIS A 106 -28.00 24.05 13.92
CA HIS A 106 -27.26 24.80 14.94
C HIS A 106 -25.91 24.16 15.34
N THR A 107 -25.41 23.23 14.55
CA THR A 107 -24.25 22.39 14.88
C THR A 107 -23.08 22.69 13.95
N TRP A 108 -22.52 23.89 14.12
CA TRP A 108 -21.33 24.39 13.42
C TRP A 108 -20.59 25.35 14.36
N CYS A 109 -19.29 25.55 14.12
CA CYS A 109 -18.46 26.40 14.97
C CYS A 109 -17.27 26.99 14.21
N LEU A 110 -16.60 27.98 14.80
CA LEU A 110 -15.27 28.38 14.37
C LEU A 110 -14.23 27.58 15.17
N SER A 111 -13.29 26.96 14.46
CA SER A 111 -12.21 26.14 15.02
C SER A 111 -10.86 26.86 14.88
N LEU A 112 -10.10 26.99 15.97
CA LEU A 112 -8.80 27.66 15.96
C LEU A 112 -7.80 26.97 16.90
N ALA A 113 -6.65 26.59 16.37
CA ALA A 113 -5.52 26.10 17.14
C ALA A 113 -4.25 26.93 16.89
N ILE A 114 -3.34 26.90 17.86
CA ILE A 114 -1.97 27.38 17.69
C ILE A 114 -1.00 26.24 17.97
N VAL A 115 -0.12 26.00 17.01
CA VAL A 115 0.97 25.05 17.09
C VAL A 115 2.27 25.86 17.29
N ALA A 116 3.03 25.56 18.33
CA ALA A 116 4.32 26.17 18.59
C ALA A 116 5.38 25.08 18.70
N ASP A 117 6.48 25.20 17.97
CA ASP A 117 7.56 24.20 17.94
C ASP A 117 7.07 22.79 17.58
N GLY A 118 6.12 22.70 16.63
CA GLY A 118 5.52 21.43 16.17
C GLY A 118 4.43 20.85 17.08
N GLU A 119 4.11 21.56 18.16
CA GLU A 119 3.30 21.06 19.26
C GLU A 119 2.04 21.94 19.48
N PRO A 120 0.82 21.38 19.51
CA PRO A 120 -0.39 22.16 19.70
C PRO A 120 -0.46 22.65 21.15
N VAL A 121 -0.48 23.97 21.33
CA VAL A 121 -0.36 24.65 22.63
C VAL A 121 -1.63 25.39 23.03
N ILE A 122 -2.43 25.83 22.07
CA ILE A 122 -3.70 26.53 22.29
C ILE A 122 -4.75 25.90 21.40
N GLY A 123 -5.94 25.67 21.96
CA GLY A 123 -7.12 25.22 21.22
C GLY A 123 -8.33 26.04 21.64
N VAL A 124 -9.08 26.52 20.65
CA VAL A 124 -10.27 27.34 20.82
C VAL A 124 -11.33 26.87 19.84
N VAL A 125 -12.53 26.59 20.34
CA VAL A 125 -13.72 26.29 19.54
C VAL A 125 -14.83 27.21 20.03
N TYR A 126 -15.48 27.94 19.13
CA TYR A 126 -16.60 28.81 19.48
C TYR A 126 -17.86 28.44 18.70
N ASP A 127 -18.91 28.08 19.44
CA ASP A 127 -20.25 27.86 18.91
C ASP A 127 -21.07 29.15 19.07
N PRO A 128 -21.35 29.89 17.97
CA PRO A 128 -22.10 31.14 18.03
C PRO A 128 -23.59 30.94 18.29
N ASN A 129 -24.16 29.76 17.99
CA ASN A 129 -25.58 29.48 18.20
C ASN A 129 -25.91 29.42 19.70
N HIS A 130 -24.98 28.87 20.50
CA HIS A 130 -25.12 28.75 21.94
C HIS A 130 -24.26 29.73 22.74
N ARG A 131 -23.41 30.51 22.05
CA ARG A 131 -22.42 31.44 22.64
C ARG A 131 -21.49 30.74 23.63
N GLU A 132 -20.98 29.60 23.20
CA GLU A 132 -20.09 28.75 23.99
C GLU A 132 -18.67 28.84 23.46
N LEU A 133 -17.77 29.41 24.27
CA LEU A 133 -16.34 29.41 24.00
C LEU A 133 -15.68 28.26 24.75
N PHE A 134 -15.27 27.23 24.04
CA PHE A 134 -14.37 26.21 24.57
C PHE A 134 -12.93 26.66 24.31
N HIS A 135 -12.11 26.75 25.34
CA HIS A 135 -10.73 27.21 25.17
C HIS A 135 -9.77 26.59 26.17
N ALA A 136 -8.54 26.35 25.72
CA ALA A 136 -7.47 25.80 26.52
C ALA A 136 -6.11 26.38 26.13
N LEU A 137 -5.23 26.48 27.12
CA LEU A 137 -3.83 26.82 26.98
C LEU A 137 -3.01 25.76 27.71
N ARG A 138 -1.95 25.27 27.07
CA ARG A 138 -1.05 24.26 27.64
C ARG A 138 -0.64 24.61 29.08
N GLY A 139 -0.91 23.70 30.01
CA GLY A 139 -0.59 23.82 31.43
C GLY A 139 -1.53 24.72 32.25
N HIS A 140 -2.63 25.22 31.66
CA HIS A 140 -3.55 26.17 32.31
C HIS A 140 -5.00 25.64 32.39
N GLY A 141 -5.22 24.38 32.05
CA GLY A 141 -6.54 23.75 32.04
C GLY A 141 -7.40 24.12 30.83
N ALA A 142 -8.56 23.47 30.73
CA ALA A 142 -9.57 23.73 29.72
C ALA A 142 -10.83 24.36 30.34
N TRP A 143 -11.49 25.22 29.57
CA TRP A 143 -12.58 26.05 30.03
C TRP A 143 -13.71 26.08 29.00
N LEU A 144 -14.94 26.13 29.48
CA LEU A 144 -16.14 26.50 28.74
C LEU A 144 -16.61 27.85 29.29
N ASN A 145 -16.44 28.90 28.50
CA ASN A 145 -16.54 30.28 28.96
C ASN A 145 -15.67 30.46 30.21
N ASP A 146 -16.24 30.81 31.35
CA ASP A 146 -15.49 31.02 32.59
C ASP A 146 -15.47 29.79 33.52
N ALA A 147 -16.07 28.67 33.10
CA ALA A 147 -16.18 27.45 33.91
C ALA A 147 -15.15 26.39 33.48
N PRO A 148 -14.42 25.74 34.42
CA PRO A 148 -13.51 24.66 34.07
C PRO A 148 -14.28 23.44 33.57
N ILE A 149 -13.68 22.69 32.65
CA ILE A 149 -14.28 21.48 32.08
C ILE A 149 -13.43 20.23 32.33
N HIS A 150 -14.12 19.08 32.39
CA HIS A 150 -13.52 17.77 32.59
C HIS A 150 -14.21 16.72 31.71
N PRO A 151 -13.49 15.68 31.24
CA PRO A 151 -14.08 14.58 30.50
C PRO A 151 -15.13 13.82 31.33
N HIS A 152 -16.06 13.15 30.64
CA HIS A 152 -17.09 12.36 31.29
C HIS A 152 -16.45 11.18 32.06
N PRO A 153 -16.87 10.88 33.30
CA PRO A 153 -16.27 9.83 34.12
C PRO A 153 -16.70 8.40 33.75
N ALA A 154 -17.26 8.21 32.55
CA ALA A 154 -17.84 6.92 32.14
C ALA A 154 -16.74 5.86 32.04
N ALA A 155 -16.95 4.71 32.68
CA ALA A 155 -16.07 3.56 32.58
C ALA A 155 -16.48 2.63 31.43
N THR A 156 -17.73 2.72 30.98
CA THR A 156 -18.29 1.88 29.91
C THR A 156 -19.09 2.70 28.90
N VAL A 157 -19.23 2.18 27.67
CA VAL A 157 -19.98 2.85 26.59
C VAL A 157 -21.48 3.00 26.87
N LYS A 158 -22.00 2.28 27.87
CA LYS A 158 -23.42 2.31 28.27
C LYS A 158 -23.77 3.51 29.15
N GLU A 159 -22.77 4.19 29.70
CA GLU A 159 -22.92 5.23 30.71
C GLU A 159 -23.07 6.64 30.11
N GLY A 160 -23.17 6.75 28.78
CA GLY A 160 -23.43 8.01 28.11
C GLY A 160 -23.50 7.88 26.60
N VAL A 161 -23.23 8.97 25.89
CA VAL A 161 -23.35 9.05 24.43
C VAL A 161 -21.97 9.29 23.82
N MET A 162 -21.58 8.43 22.88
CA MET A 162 -20.36 8.56 22.11
C MET A 162 -20.57 9.50 20.92
N GLY A 163 -19.68 10.45 20.74
CA GLY A 163 -19.66 11.23 19.52
C GLY A 163 -19.04 10.46 18.38
N VAL A 164 -19.65 10.50 17.19
CA VAL A 164 -19.10 9.87 15.99
C VAL A 164 -19.12 10.80 14.78
N GLY A 165 -18.01 10.83 14.05
CA GLY A 165 -17.84 11.56 12.79
C GLY A 165 -17.61 10.61 11.61
N THR A 166 -17.79 11.13 10.40
CA THR A 166 -17.59 10.37 9.15
C THR A 166 -17.00 11.31 8.10
N SER A 167 -15.91 10.90 7.47
CA SER A 167 -15.30 11.63 6.36
C SER A 167 -15.56 10.92 5.03
N HIS A 168 -15.82 11.67 3.96
CA HIS A 168 -15.88 11.13 2.60
C HIS A 168 -14.52 10.63 2.07
N ARG A 169 -13.44 10.88 2.81
CA ARG A 169 -12.08 10.41 2.47
C ARG A 169 -11.78 9.00 2.96
N VAL A 170 -12.65 8.44 3.79
CA VAL A 170 -12.56 7.05 4.26
C VAL A 170 -13.77 6.28 3.75
N THR A 171 -13.58 4.97 3.59
CA THR A 171 -14.66 4.12 3.11
C THR A 171 -15.61 3.77 4.26
N PRO A 172 -16.87 3.38 3.99
CA PRO A 172 -17.75 2.84 5.03
C PRO A 172 -17.13 1.66 5.78
N ALA A 173 -16.22 0.90 5.17
CA ALA A 173 -15.53 -0.22 5.81
C ALA A 173 -14.61 0.21 6.96
N ASP A 174 -14.14 1.46 6.98
CA ASP A 174 -13.29 2.00 8.06
C ASP A 174 -14.10 2.47 9.28
N PHE A 175 -15.39 2.77 9.06
CA PHE A 175 -16.29 3.35 10.08
C PHE A 175 -17.27 2.32 10.66
N LEU A 176 -17.87 1.49 9.81
CA LEU A 176 -18.91 0.55 10.21
C LEU A 176 -18.48 -0.46 11.29
N PRO A 177 -17.24 -1.00 11.30
CA PRO A 177 -16.81 -1.90 12.37
C PRO A 177 -16.83 -1.26 13.76
N PHE A 178 -16.41 0.02 13.87
CA PHE A 178 -16.47 0.76 15.13
C PHE A 178 -17.91 0.93 15.59
N LEU A 179 -18.79 1.35 14.68
CA LEU A 179 -20.21 1.56 15.00
C LEU A 179 -20.89 0.25 15.41
N GLN A 180 -20.60 -0.85 14.71
CA GLN A 180 -21.11 -2.17 15.03
C GLN A 180 -20.65 -2.63 16.43
N ALA A 181 -19.37 -2.44 16.77
CA ALA A 181 -18.84 -2.78 18.08
C ALA A 181 -19.49 -1.94 19.19
N LEU A 182 -19.57 -0.62 18.99
CA LEU A 182 -20.20 0.30 19.94
C LEU A 182 -21.65 -0.09 20.26
N LEU A 183 -22.45 -0.38 19.23
CA LEU A 183 -23.85 -0.77 19.39
C LEU A 183 -23.99 -2.17 20.00
N SER A 184 -23.11 -3.11 19.63
CA SER A 184 -23.11 -4.47 20.21
C SER A 184 -22.82 -4.46 21.71
N ASP A 185 -21.97 -3.54 22.15
CA ASP A 185 -21.65 -3.32 23.56
C ASP A 185 -22.72 -2.47 24.30
N GLY A 186 -23.80 -2.10 23.63
CA GLY A 186 -24.92 -1.34 24.19
C GLY A 186 -24.65 0.15 24.35
N GLY A 187 -23.64 0.68 23.67
CA GLY A 187 -23.38 2.11 23.61
C GLY A 187 -24.35 2.85 22.69
N MET A 188 -24.54 4.14 22.95
CA MET A 188 -25.31 5.04 22.08
C MET A 188 -24.38 6.03 21.42
N PHE A 189 -24.75 6.50 20.23
CA PHE A 189 -23.96 7.49 19.50
C PHE A 189 -24.78 8.69 19.04
N ILE A 190 -24.08 9.80 18.80
CA ILE A 190 -24.60 11.00 18.15
C ILE A 190 -23.60 11.49 17.08
N ARG A 191 -24.13 12.01 15.98
CA ARG A 191 -23.36 12.70 14.94
C ARG A 191 -24.02 14.06 14.69
N ASN A 192 -23.32 15.15 14.98
CA ASN A 192 -23.85 16.50 14.84
C ASN A 192 -23.38 17.22 13.56
N GLY A 193 -22.40 16.68 12.83
CA GLY A 193 -21.87 17.23 11.58
C GLY A 193 -20.66 18.15 11.69
N SER A 194 -20.16 18.46 12.88
CA SER A 194 -18.95 19.27 13.13
C SER A 194 -17.96 18.50 14.02
N GLY A 195 -16.77 18.22 13.50
CA GLY A 195 -15.76 17.45 14.22
C GLY A 195 -15.12 18.22 15.37
N ALA A 196 -14.88 19.52 15.17
CA ALA A 196 -14.34 20.41 16.18
C ALA A 196 -15.32 20.59 17.35
N LEU A 197 -16.62 20.77 17.07
CA LEU A 197 -17.63 20.92 18.13
C LEU A 197 -17.83 19.63 18.92
N MET A 198 -17.81 18.47 18.25
CA MET A 198 -17.94 17.17 18.91
C MET A 198 -16.75 16.86 19.83
N SER A 199 -15.53 17.17 19.37
CA SER A 199 -14.34 17.01 20.20
C SER A 199 -14.34 17.97 21.39
N ALA A 200 -14.83 19.20 21.23
CA ALA A 200 -15.05 20.14 22.32
C ALA A 200 -16.10 19.65 23.34
N TRP A 201 -17.23 19.09 22.86
CA TRP A 201 -18.26 18.50 23.72
C TRP A 201 -17.75 17.28 24.49
N ALA A 202 -16.88 16.46 23.88
CA ALA A 202 -16.23 15.34 24.55
C ALA A 202 -15.24 15.82 25.63
N ALA A 203 -14.42 16.84 25.34
CA ALA A 203 -13.54 17.46 26.33
C ALA A 203 -14.34 18.09 27.49
N ALA A 204 -15.54 18.58 27.21
CA ALA A 204 -16.46 19.14 28.20
C ALA A 204 -17.27 18.10 28.98
N GLY A 205 -17.06 16.81 28.72
CA GLY A 205 -17.78 15.72 29.38
C GLY A 205 -19.26 15.64 29.05
N ARG A 206 -19.72 16.30 27.97
CA ARG A 206 -21.09 16.11 27.43
C ARG A 206 -21.22 14.79 26.70
N LEU A 207 -20.12 14.33 26.12
CA LEU A 207 -19.99 13.05 25.45
C LEU A 207 -18.95 12.21 26.20
N ILE A 208 -19.11 10.89 26.15
CA ILE A 208 -18.13 9.97 26.77
C ILE A 208 -16.82 9.90 25.98
N GLY A 209 -16.84 10.35 24.73
CA GLY A 209 -15.70 10.41 23.83
C GLY A 209 -16.13 10.88 22.45
N TYR A 210 -15.16 11.03 21.56
CA TYR A 210 -15.38 11.32 20.15
C TYR A 210 -14.52 10.40 19.28
N TYR A 211 -15.10 9.86 18.22
CA TYR A 211 -14.41 9.03 17.24
C TYR A 211 -14.73 9.48 15.83
N GLU A 212 -13.70 9.76 15.05
CA GLU A 212 -13.81 9.98 13.62
C GLU A 212 -12.61 9.35 12.91
N PRO A 213 -12.81 8.53 11.87
CA PRO A 213 -11.70 7.83 11.23
C PRO A 213 -10.68 8.75 10.55
N HIS A 214 -11.11 9.94 10.12
CA HIS A 214 -10.25 10.92 9.47
C HIS A 214 -10.76 12.34 9.76
N MET A 215 -9.89 13.21 10.28
CA MET A 215 -10.14 14.64 10.50
C MET A 215 -9.03 15.49 9.90
N ASN A 216 -9.34 16.68 9.41
CA ASN A 216 -8.27 17.63 9.04
C ASN A 216 -7.61 18.20 10.30
N PRO A 217 -6.38 18.72 10.20
CA PRO A 217 -5.71 19.36 11.32
C PRO A 217 -6.51 20.54 11.92
N TRP A 218 -7.21 21.33 11.10
CA TRP A 218 -8.00 22.46 11.58
C TRP A 218 -9.24 22.03 12.38
N ASP A 219 -9.80 20.85 12.11
CA ASP A 219 -10.90 20.25 12.89
C ASP A 219 -10.40 19.61 14.19
N ALA A 220 -9.25 18.94 14.13
CA ALA A 220 -8.76 18.07 15.20
C ALA A 220 -7.95 18.81 16.26
N LEU A 221 -7.06 19.73 15.86
CA LEU A 221 -6.07 20.32 16.77
C LEU A 221 -6.68 21.06 17.96
N PRO A 222 -7.77 21.85 17.82
CA PRO A 222 -8.38 22.52 18.97
C PRO A 222 -8.92 21.53 19.99
N GLY A 223 -9.63 20.49 19.51
CA GLY A 223 -10.16 19.40 20.33
C GLY A 223 -9.07 18.62 21.08
N LEU A 224 -7.92 18.39 20.45
CA LEU A 224 -6.78 17.72 21.09
C LEU A 224 -6.22 18.52 22.26
N VAL A 225 -6.06 19.83 22.11
CA VAL A 225 -5.62 20.69 23.22
C VAL A 225 -6.67 20.73 24.31
N LEU A 226 -7.94 20.91 23.96
CA LEU A 226 -9.05 20.92 24.93
C LEU A 226 -9.10 19.62 25.74
N MET A 227 -9.07 18.46 25.08
CA MET A 227 -9.13 17.15 25.75
C MET A 227 -7.92 16.94 26.67
N ARG A 228 -6.71 17.26 26.20
CA ARG A 228 -5.48 17.13 27.00
C ARG A 228 -5.52 18.00 28.26
N GLU A 229 -5.90 19.26 28.11
CA GLU A 229 -5.93 20.21 29.23
C GLU A 229 -7.14 20.01 30.17
N ALA A 230 -8.21 19.38 29.70
CA ALA A 230 -9.33 18.95 30.55
C ALA A 230 -8.96 17.74 31.45
N GLY A 231 -7.85 17.06 31.16
CA GLY A 231 -7.38 15.86 31.86
C GLY A 231 -7.81 14.55 31.20
N GLY A 232 -8.25 14.59 29.93
CA GLY A 232 -8.61 13.43 29.13
C GLY A 232 -7.44 12.82 28.36
N ALA A 233 -7.75 11.78 27.59
CA ALA A 233 -6.82 11.12 26.70
C ALA A 233 -7.26 11.30 25.25
N SER A 234 -6.28 11.41 24.34
CA SER A 234 -6.48 11.36 22.90
C SER A 234 -5.57 10.29 22.31
N ASN A 235 -5.86 9.87 21.08
CA ASN A 235 -4.88 9.13 20.30
C ASN A 235 -3.65 10.02 20.00
N ASP A 236 -2.55 9.40 19.61
CA ASP A 236 -1.36 10.10 19.15
C ASP A 236 -1.58 10.60 17.72
N PHE A 237 -2.49 11.58 17.56
CA PHE A 237 -2.87 12.17 16.27
C PHE A 237 -1.67 12.78 15.53
N LEU A 238 -0.65 13.21 16.28
CA LEU A 238 0.57 13.82 15.75
C LEU A 238 1.75 12.84 15.64
N ALA A 239 1.56 11.57 16.02
CA ALA A 239 2.58 10.53 15.87
C ALA A 239 3.19 10.57 14.46
N GLN A 240 4.51 10.35 14.39
CA GLN A 240 5.22 10.15 13.12
C GLN A 240 5.15 11.33 12.14
N GLU A 241 5.12 12.57 12.65
CA GLU A 241 4.97 13.79 11.83
C GLU A 241 3.66 13.79 11.01
N GLY A 242 2.53 13.38 11.62
CA GLY A 242 1.22 13.29 10.95
C GLY A 242 0.76 14.57 10.24
N ILE A 243 1.22 15.75 10.68
CA ILE A 243 1.00 17.03 9.99
C ILE A 243 1.76 17.12 8.64
N ARG A 244 2.90 16.44 8.50
CA ARG A 244 3.81 16.56 7.35
C ARG A 244 3.82 15.34 6.43
N ARG A 245 3.62 14.11 6.94
CA ARG A 245 3.93 12.86 6.20
C ARG A 245 3.04 11.67 6.58
N GLY A 246 1.73 11.70 6.31
CA GLY A 246 0.96 10.44 6.18
C GLY A 246 1.82 9.41 5.45
N ASN A 247 2.00 8.21 6.00
CA ASN A 247 3.32 7.54 5.93
C ASN A 247 3.46 6.34 4.96
N PRO A 248 3.22 6.47 3.64
CA PRO A 248 3.71 5.54 2.63
C PRO A 248 5.24 5.44 2.59
N LEU A 249 5.98 6.47 3.04
CA LEU A 249 7.45 6.47 2.98
C LEU A 249 8.07 5.45 3.95
N LEU A 250 7.60 5.39 5.21
CA LEU A 250 8.05 4.35 6.14
C LEU A 250 7.67 2.95 5.65
N LEU A 251 6.44 2.77 5.16
CA LEU A 251 6.02 1.49 4.57
C LEU A 251 6.90 1.12 3.37
N ALA A 252 7.18 2.05 2.47
CA ALA A 252 8.05 1.84 1.31
C ALA A 252 9.49 1.53 1.73
N ILE A 253 10.02 2.15 2.79
CA ILE A 253 11.34 1.85 3.33
C ILE A 253 11.37 0.43 3.91
N PHE A 254 10.43 0.06 4.79
CA PHE A 254 10.38 -1.28 5.38
C PHE A 254 10.15 -2.35 4.33
N TRP A 255 9.27 -2.10 3.36
CA TRP A 255 9.03 -2.99 2.23
C TRP A 255 10.27 -3.09 1.33
N GLY A 256 10.98 -1.99 1.10
CA GLY A 256 12.25 -1.97 0.38
C GLY A 256 13.33 -2.82 1.06
N ILE A 257 13.46 -2.72 2.38
CA ILE A 257 14.36 -3.56 3.18
C ILE A 257 13.97 -5.04 3.07
N ASN A 258 12.67 -5.35 3.18
CA ASN A 258 12.15 -6.70 3.01
C ASN A 258 12.49 -7.27 1.62
N GLY A 259 12.25 -6.50 0.55
CA GLY A 259 12.58 -6.91 -0.82
C GLY A 259 14.09 -7.13 -1.03
N TRP A 260 14.93 -6.26 -0.47
CA TRP A 260 16.38 -6.42 -0.51
C TRP A 260 16.82 -7.71 0.19
N ALA A 261 16.31 -8.00 1.38
CA ALA A 261 16.61 -9.23 2.10
C ALA A 261 16.16 -10.48 1.33
N GLN A 262 14.95 -10.47 0.73
CA GLN A 262 14.44 -11.59 -0.09
C GLN A 262 15.34 -11.86 -1.31
N SER A 263 15.89 -10.83 -1.94
CA SER A 263 16.77 -10.98 -3.10
C SER A 263 18.04 -11.78 -2.82
N MET A 264 18.50 -11.81 -1.56
CA MET A 264 19.71 -12.53 -1.16
C MET A 264 19.53 -14.05 -1.12
N GLY A 265 18.30 -14.55 -1.04
CA GLY A 265 18.04 -15.99 -0.86
C GLY A 265 18.20 -16.81 -2.14
N VAL A 266 17.67 -16.32 -3.26
CA VAL A 266 17.53 -17.10 -4.51
C VAL A 266 18.88 -17.42 -5.17
N GLY A 267 19.77 -16.43 -5.25
CA GLY A 267 21.08 -16.57 -5.93
C GLY A 267 21.95 -17.71 -5.35
N PRO A 268 22.23 -17.72 -4.04
CA PRO A 268 23.01 -18.79 -3.41
C PRO A 268 22.37 -20.19 -3.57
N CYS A 269 21.03 -20.30 -3.47
CA CYS A 269 20.32 -21.56 -3.68
C CYS A 269 20.54 -22.10 -5.09
N ALA A 270 20.37 -21.24 -6.12
CA ALA A 270 20.56 -21.63 -7.51
C ALA A 270 22.01 -22.03 -7.81
N VAL A 271 22.99 -21.32 -7.22
CA VAL A 271 24.42 -21.68 -7.34
C VAL A 271 24.70 -23.03 -6.70
N SER A 272 24.14 -23.31 -5.52
CA SER A 272 24.27 -24.61 -4.86
C SER A 272 23.71 -25.74 -5.73
N LEU A 273 22.50 -25.57 -6.29
CA LEU A 273 21.91 -26.54 -7.22
C LEU A 273 22.81 -26.83 -8.43
N ALA A 274 23.43 -25.80 -9.00
CA ALA A 274 24.34 -25.95 -10.13
C ALA A 274 25.67 -26.67 -9.77
N ARG A 275 26.04 -26.72 -8.49
CA ARG A 275 27.21 -27.46 -7.98
C ARG A 275 26.90 -28.92 -7.66
N TRP A 276 25.68 -29.21 -7.21
CA TRP A 276 25.23 -30.55 -6.83
C TRP A 276 24.70 -31.37 -8.00
N TYR A 277 24.13 -30.72 -9.04
CA TYR A 277 23.45 -31.41 -10.13
C TYR A 277 24.01 -31.04 -11.52
N GLY A 278 24.23 -32.08 -12.35
CA GLY A 278 24.74 -31.96 -13.73
C GLY A 278 23.71 -31.38 -14.70
N VAL A 279 24.13 -31.07 -15.94
CA VAL A 279 23.28 -30.34 -16.91
C VAL A 279 22.03 -31.13 -17.31
N LYS A 280 22.13 -32.46 -17.36
CA LYS A 280 21.04 -33.36 -17.81
C LYS A 280 19.90 -33.53 -16.81
N GLU A 281 20.15 -33.32 -15.52
CA GLU A 281 19.17 -33.55 -14.43
C GLU A 281 18.81 -32.27 -13.66
N ARG A 282 19.49 -31.15 -13.98
CA ARG A 282 19.33 -29.87 -13.30
C ARG A 282 17.90 -29.34 -13.37
N GLY A 283 17.20 -29.51 -14.50
CA GLY A 283 15.85 -28.98 -14.66
C GLY A 283 14.86 -29.58 -13.67
N THR A 284 14.98 -30.88 -13.42
CA THR A 284 14.16 -31.62 -12.45
C THR A 284 14.36 -31.12 -11.03
N PHE A 285 15.62 -31.04 -10.56
CA PHE A 285 15.91 -30.58 -9.19
C PHE A 285 15.63 -29.10 -8.99
N TYR A 286 15.88 -28.27 -10.01
CA TYR A 286 15.51 -26.86 -9.99
C TYR A 286 13.99 -26.69 -9.95
N GLY A 287 13.24 -27.51 -10.69
CA GLY A 287 11.78 -27.57 -10.62
C GLY A 287 11.28 -27.92 -9.22
N ILE A 288 11.87 -28.94 -8.57
CA ILE A 288 11.54 -29.30 -7.18
C ILE A 288 11.82 -28.13 -6.24
N TRP A 289 13.00 -27.52 -6.32
CA TRP A 289 13.33 -26.36 -5.49
C TRP A 289 12.36 -25.18 -5.71
N SER A 290 12.00 -24.93 -6.97
CA SER A 290 11.08 -23.85 -7.34
C SER A 290 9.65 -24.07 -6.82
N THR A 291 9.27 -25.29 -6.41
CA THR A 291 7.97 -25.52 -5.74
C THR A 291 7.84 -24.79 -4.41
N ALA A 292 8.96 -24.49 -3.74
CA ALA A 292 8.97 -23.76 -2.47
C ALA A 292 8.23 -22.41 -2.57
N HIS A 293 8.26 -21.79 -3.76
CA HIS A 293 7.54 -20.56 -4.04
C HIS A 293 6.01 -20.73 -3.90
N ASN A 294 5.45 -21.71 -4.61
CA ASN A 294 4.02 -22.00 -4.60
C ASN A 294 3.55 -22.55 -3.23
N ILE A 295 4.40 -23.32 -2.54
CA ILE A 295 4.12 -23.78 -1.17
C ILE A 295 4.05 -22.58 -0.21
N GLY A 296 5.00 -21.64 -0.29
CA GLY A 296 4.98 -20.43 0.52
C GLY A 296 3.74 -19.58 0.27
N GLU A 297 3.32 -19.45 -0.99
CA GLU A 297 2.08 -18.77 -1.37
C GLU A 297 0.83 -19.46 -0.78
N ALA A 298 0.74 -20.78 -0.89
CA ALA A 298 -0.37 -21.54 -0.30
C ALA A 298 -0.42 -21.43 1.24
N VAL A 299 0.74 -21.51 1.91
CA VAL A 299 0.83 -21.31 3.37
C VAL A 299 0.39 -19.90 3.76
N THR A 300 0.74 -18.89 2.96
CA THR A 300 0.34 -17.50 3.21
C THR A 300 -1.17 -17.34 3.16
N TYR A 301 -1.81 -17.79 2.07
CA TYR A 301 -3.26 -17.62 1.90
C TYR A 301 -4.10 -18.48 2.85
N MET A 302 -3.61 -19.66 3.25
CA MET A 302 -4.40 -20.59 4.08
C MET A 302 -4.07 -20.50 5.57
N VAL A 303 -2.79 -20.53 5.92
CA VAL A 303 -2.34 -20.65 7.32
C VAL A 303 -2.22 -19.28 7.96
N ILE A 304 -1.53 -18.34 7.31
CA ILE A 304 -1.32 -16.99 7.87
C ILE A 304 -2.65 -16.24 7.95
N ALA A 305 -3.52 -16.36 6.94
CA ALA A 305 -4.87 -15.80 6.98
C ALA A 305 -5.68 -16.30 8.20
N ALA A 306 -5.63 -17.60 8.51
CA ALA A 306 -6.31 -18.16 9.68
C ALA A 306 -5.71 -17.64 11.00
N VAL A 307 -4.38 -17.46 11.08
CA VAL A 307 -3.72 -16.87 12.25
C VAL A 307 -4.16 -15.43 12.46
N ILE A 308 -4.23 -14.63 11.39
CA ILE A 308 -4.69 -13.23 11.46
C ILE A 308 -6.13 -13.18 11.95
N ALA A 309 -7.00 -14.04 11.42
CA ALA A 309 -8.41 -14.09 11.81
C ALA A 309 -8.60 -14.50 13.28
N GLY A 310 -7.79 -15.44 13.80
CA GLY A 310 -7.91 -15.93 15.17
C GLY A 310 -7.20 -15.08 16.23
N PHE A 311 -6.08 -14.43 15.88
CA PHE A 311 -5.15 -13.84 16.85
C PHE A 311 -4.70 -12.41 16.51
N GLY A 312 -5.29 -11.79 15.48
CA GLY A 312 -4.98 -10.43 15.06
C GLY A 312 -3.80 -10.33 14.10
N TRP A 313 -3.70 -9.18 13.43
CA TRP A 313 -2.73 -8.94 12.35
C TRP A 313 -1.27 -9.01 12.82
N GLN A 314 -0.98 -8.62 14.07
CA GLN A 314 0.37 -8.68 14.63
C GLN A 314 0.91 -10.12 14.66
N MET A 315 0.03 -11.08 14.96
CA MET A 315 0.40 -12.50 15.01
C MET A 315 0.65 -13.09 13.63
N GLY A 316 0.05 -12.52 12.57
CA GLY A 316 0.40 -12.86 11.19
C GLY A 316 1.87 -12.55 10.87
N TYR A 317 2.35 -11.37 11.26
CA TYR A 317 3.76 -10.99 11.08
C TYR A 317 4.70 -11.81 11.96
N LEU A 318 4.36 -12.00 13.23
CA LEU A 318 5.21 -12.74 14.17
C LEU A 318 5.35 -14.22 13.79
N SER A 319 4.26 -14.85 13.36
CA SER A 319 4.28 -16.25 12.89
C SER A 319 5.11 -16.41 11.62
N THR A 320 5.01 -15.47 10.67
CA THR A 320 5.85 -15.46 9.45
C THR A 320 7.34 -15.30 9.80
N ALA A 321 7.67 -14.41 10.74
CA ALA A 321 9.04 -14.24 11.24
C ALA A 321 9.57 -15.51 11.93
N ALA A 322 8.74 -16.18 12.73
CA ALA A 322 9.10 -17.44 13.38
C ALA A 322 9.36 -18.57 12.38
N LEU A 323 8.54 -18.67 11.32
CA LEU A 323 8.76 -19.62 10.22
C LEU A 323 10.08 -19.33 9.50
N GLY A 324 10.40 -18.06 9.24
CA GLY A 324 11.68 -17.63 8.68
C GLY A 324 12.87 -18.03 9.55
N ALA A 325 12.79 -17.79 10.86
CA ALA A 325 13.83 -18.17 11.82
C ALA A 325 14.03 -19.70 11.88
N ALA A 326 12.94 -20.48 11.88
CA ALA A 326 13.01 -21.93 11.78
C ALA A 326 13.69 -22.38 10.47
N GLY A 327 13.38 -21.72 9.35
CA GLY A 327 14.05 -21.93 8.08
C GLY A 327 15.56 -21.69 8.14
N VAL A 328 16.01 -20.63 8.81
CA VAL A 328 17.45 -20.36 9.03
C VAL A 328 18.11 -21.48 9.82
N VAL A 329 17.48 -21.96 10.89
CA VAL A 329 18.00 -23.09 11.69
C VAL A 329 18.14 -24.34 10.82
N LEU A 330 17.12 -24.67 10.02
CA LEU A 330 17.19 -25.82 9.11
C LEU A 330 18.32 -25.66 8.08
N LEU A 331 18.50 -24.48 7.50
CA LEU A 331 19.57 -24.23 6.54
C LEU A 331 20.95 -24.38 7.18
N VAL A 332 21.16 -23.86 8.40
CA VAL A 332 22.44 -23.97 9.12
C VAL A 332 22.75 -25.43 9.47
N LEU A 333 21.74 -26.25 9.78
CA LEU A 333 21.93 -27.64 10.18
C LEU A 333 22.11 -28.59 8.99
N PHE A 334 21.47 -28.33 7.85
CA PHE A 334 21.35 -29.32 6.76
C PHE A 334 21.92 -28.87 5.40
N MET A 335 22.17 -27.58 5.17
CA MET A 335 22.62 -27.10 3.86
C MET A 335 24.14 -27.24 3.70
N HIS A 336 24.56 -28.02 2.70
CA HIS A 336 25.97 -28.14 2.30
C HIS A 336 26.24 -27.36 1.00
N ASP A 337 27.29 -26.54 0.99
CA ASP A 337 27.58 -25.56 -0.08
C ASP A 337 28.03 -26.23 -1.41
N SER A 338 28.72 -27.36 -1.33
CA SER A 338 29.19 -28.11 -2.51
C SER A 338 29.56 -29.55 -2.16
N PRO A 339 29.54 -30.48 -3.14
CA PRO A 339 30.08 -31.83 -2.94
C PRO A 339 31.52 -31.81 -2.39
N GLN A 340 32.35 -30.88 -2.86
CA GLN A 340 33.74 -30.71 -2.43
C GLN A 340 33.86 -30.30 -0.96
N SER A 341 32.96 -29.45 -0.45
CA SER A 341 32.91 -29.10 0.96
C SER A 341 32.60 -30.29 1.88
N SER A 342 32.00 -31.35 1.31
CA SER A 342 31.68 -32.60 1.99
C SER A 342 32.70 -33.72 1.69
N GLY A 343 33.82 -33.39 1.02
CA GLY A 343 34.88 -34.36 0.70
C GLY A 343 34.65 -35.18 -0.57
N PHE A 344 33.60 -34.91 -1.35
CA PHE A 344 33.32 -35.60 -2.62
C PHE A 344 33.96 -34.88 -3.83
N PRO A 345 34.28 -35.61 -4.91
CA PRO A 345 34.69 -35.00 -6.18
C PRO A 345 33.61 -34.07 -6.73
N SER A 346 34.01 -33.11 -7.58
CA SER A 346 33.04 -32.24 -8.26
C SER A 346 32.09 -33.05 -9.14
N ILE A 347 30.84 -32.58 -9.32
CA ILE A 347 29.83 -33.27 -10.12
C ILE A 347 30.29 -33.55 -11.57
N ASN A 348 31.17 -32.70 -12.13
CA ASN A 348 31.72 -32.88 -13.47
C ASN A 348 32.58 -34.15 -13.58
N VAL A 349 33.33 -34.46 -12.52
CA VAL A 349 34.15 -35.69 -12.44
C VAL A 349 33.26 -36.91 -12.23
N ILE A 350 32.16 -36.77 -11.48
CA ILE A 350 31.22 -37.86 -11.22
C ILE A 350 30.39 -38.22 -12.47
N ARG A 351 30.12 -37.25 -13.34
CA ARG A 351 29.23 -37.39 -14.51
C ARG A 351 29.94 -37.40 -15.87
N ASP A 352 31.27 -37.41 -15.89
CA ASP A 352 32.09 -37.28 -17.11
C ASP A 352 31.66 -36.10 -18.00
N GLU A 353 31.32 -34.97 -17.38
CA GLU A 353 31.01 -33.73 -18.10
C GLU A 353 32.33 -32.97 -18.37
N PRO A 354 32.59 -32.51 -19.62
CA PRO A 354 33.83 -31.84 -19.94
C PRO A 354 34.08 -30.65 -19.00
N GLN A 355 35.26 -30.61 -18.37
CA GLN A 355 35.71 -29.42 -17.66
C GLN A 355 35.86 -28.29 -18.68
N GLU A 356 35.16 -27.18 -18.50
CA GLU A 356 35.53 -25.94 -19.17
C GLU A 356 36.88 -25.47 -18.60
N GLU A 357 37.99 -26.03 -19.12
CA GLU A 357 39.37 -25.71 -18.71
C GLU A 357 39.72 -24.22 -18.86
N ALA A 358 38.93 -23.45 -19.61
CA ALA A 358 39.09 -22.01 -19.79
C ALA A 358 38.64 -21.15 -18.58
N GLU A 359 37.80 -21.65 -17.67
CA GLU A 359 37.20 -20.82 -16.59
C GLU A 359 38.10 -20.60 -15.37
N ALA A 360 39.27 -21.24 -15.32
CA ALA A 360 40.13 -21.29 -14.14
C ALA A 360 40.96 -20.02 -13.85
N ARG A 361 41.11 -19.07 -14.79
CA ARG A 361 42.07 -17.94 -14.65
C ARG A 361 41.48 -16.52 -14.55
N GLY A 362 40.15 -16.35 -14.58
CA GLY A 362 39.50 -15.03 -14.57
C GLY A 362 38.98 -14.56 -13.20
N SER A 363 39.06 -13.25 -12.93
CA SER A 363 38.38 -12.60 -11.79
C SER A 363 36.86 -12.80 -11.86
N VAL A 364 36.25 -13.18 -10.73
CA VAL A 364 34.79 -13.39 -10.61
C VAL A 364 34.01 -12.14 -11.05
N PHE A 365 34.48 -10.96 -10.64
CA PHE A 365 33.86 -9.68 -11.01
C PHE A 365 33.86 -9.45 -12.53
N LYS A 366 34.97 -9.78 -13.21
CA LYS A 366 35.09 -9.65 -14.66
C LYS A 366 34.12 -10.59 -15.39
N ASN A 367 33.97 -11.82 -14.90
CA ASN A 367 33.03 -12.80 -15.47
C ASN A 367 31.56 -12.39 -15.26
N GLN A 368 31.23 -11.80 -14.11
CA GLN A 368 29.89 -11.23 -13.86
C GLN A 368 29.59 -10.07 -14.81
N LEU A 369 30.53 -9.14 -15.01
CA LEU A 369 30.35 -8.02 -15.94
C LEU A 369 30.24 -8.48 -17.41
N LEU A 370 30.97 -9.54 -17.78
CA LEU A 370 30.87 -10.15 -19.10
C LEU A 370 29.50 -10.79 -19.35
N ALA A 371 28.88 -11.41 -18.32
CA ALA A 371 27.54 -11.97 -18.45
C ALA A 371 26.48 -10.89 -18.73
N LEU A 372 26.63 -9.69 -18.18
CA LEU A 372 25.73 -8.55 -18.46
C LEU A 372 25.83 -8.04 -19.90
N ARG A 373 26.88 -8.39 -20.65
CA ARG A 373 26.99 -8.08 -22.08
C ARG A 373 26.23 -9.08 -22.96
N ASN A 374 25.69 -10.17 -22.40
CA ASN A 374 24.94 -11.16 -23.16
C ASN A 374 23.55 -10.62 -23.51
N PRO A 375 23.22 -10.38 -24.80
CA PRO A 375 21.91 -9.87 -25.19
C PRO A 375 20.77 -10.85 -24.84
N ALA A 376 21.03 -12.17 -24.82
CA ALA A 376 20.03 -13.17 -24.44
C ALA A 376 19.60 -13.03 -22.96
N LEU A 377 20.48 -12.51 -22.10
CA LEU A 377 20.15 -12.28 -20.69
C LEU A 377 19.14 -11.15 -20.54
N TRP A 378 19.29 -10.06 -21.29
CA TRP A 378 18.37 -8.92 -21.24
C TRP A 378 17.02 -9.21 -21.88
N THR A 379 16.99 -9.96 -22.99
CA THR A 379 15.71 -10.40 -23.58
C THR A 379 14.96 -11.35 -22.64
N LEU A 380 15.69 -12.23 -21.93
CA LEU A 380 15.12 -13.10 -20.90
C LEU A 380 14.62 -12.30 -19.69
N ALA A 381 15.39 -11.31 -19.22
CA ALA A 381 15.00 -10.43 -18.12
C ALA A 381 13.72 -9.65 -18.46
N LEU A 382 13.60 -9.15 -19.70
CA LEU A 382 12.39 -8.47 -20.16
C LEU A 382 11.21 -9.44 -20.30
N ALA A 383 11.43 -10.66 -20.79
CA ALA A 383 10.40 -11.69 -20.82
C ALA A 383 9.86 -11.97 -19.40
N SER A 384 10.76 -12.08 -18.42
CA SER A 384 10.38 -12.27 -17.03
C SER A 384 9.64 -11.06 -16.46
N ALA A 385 10.04 -9.83 -16.79
CA ALA A 385 9.33 -8.61 -16.39
C ALA A 385 7.86 -8.64 -16.85
N PHE A 386 7.62 -9.01 -18.11
CA PHE A 386 6.27 -9.11 -18.68
C PHE A 386 5.46 -10.23 -18.02
N MET A 387 6.05 -11.41 -17.82
CA MET A 387 5.43 -12.52 -17.09
C MET A 387 5.06 -12.12 -15.65
N TYR A 388 5.88 -11.30 -14.99
CA TYR A 388 5.60 -10.83 -13.63
C TYR A 388 4.42 -9.86 -13.58
N ILE A 389 4.17 -9.09 -14.64
CA ILE A 389 2.95 -8.27 -14.73
C ILE A 389 1.71 -9.18 -14.71
N ASP A 390 1.66 -10.22 -15.57
CA ASP A 390 0.54 -11.15 -15.61
C ASP A 390 0.33 -11.87 -14.27
N ARG A 391 1.43 -12.27 -13.63
CA ARG A 391 1.39 -12.93 -12.33
C ARG A 391 0.75 -12.05 -11.26
N TYR A 392 1.21 -10.80 -11.14
CA TYR A 392 0.68 -9.85 -10.16
C TYR A 392 -0.70 -9.32 -10.54
N ALA A 393 -1.07 -9.32 -11.82
CA ALA A 393 -2.43 -9.06 -12.25
C ALA A 393 -3.42 -10.06 -11.62
N VAL A 394 -3.12 -11.36 -11.67
CA VAL A 394 -3.98 -12.38 -11.04
C VAL A 394 -3.89 -12.31 -9.50
N ASN A 395 -2.69 -12.18 -8.94
CA ASN A 395 -2.53 -12.22 -7.48
C ASN A 395 -3.06 -10.98 -6.76
N SER A 396 -2.88 -9.79 -7.32
CA SER A 396 -3.30 -8.52 -6.70
C SER A 396 -4.71 -8.10 -7.14
N TRP A 397 -5.12 -8.41 -8.37
CA TRP A 397 -6.39 -7.92 -8.94
C TRP A 397 -7.37 -9.00 -9.34
N GLY A 398 -6.98 -10.29 -9.33
CA GLY A 398 -7.84 -11.39 -9.79
C GLY A 398 -9.11 -11.55 -8.97
N ILE A 399 -9.02 -11.44 -7.64
CA ILE A 399 -10.20 -11.50 -6.75
C ILE A 399 -11.15 -10.34 -7.07
N PHE A 400 -10.61 -9.11 -7.12
CA PHE A 400 -11.38 -7.91 -7.42
C PHE A 400 -12.07 -7.99 -8.78
N PHE A 401 -11.38 -8.48 -9.81
CA PHE A 401 -11.96 -8.72 -11.13
C PHE A 401 -13.14 -9.72 -11.07
N LEU A 402 -12.96 -10.87 -10.40
CA LEU A 402 -14.01 -11.88 -10.28
C LEU A 402 -15.24 -11.37 -9.51
N GLU A 403 -15.04 -10.50 -8.52
CA GLU A 403 -16.14 -9.87 -7.77
C GLU A 403 -16.88 -8.83 -8.61
N GLN A 404 -16.14 -7.91 -9.24
CA GLN A 404 -16.73 -6.74 -9.90
C GLN A 404 -17.28 -7.06 -11.29
N ASP A 405 -16.56 -7.84 -12.10
CA ASP A 405 -16.93 -8.13 -13.49
C ASP A 405 -17.80 -9.39 -13.59
N LYS A 406 -17.47 -10.43 -12.80
CA LYS A 406 -18.17 -11.72 -12.85
C LYS A 406 -19.16 -11.95 -11.72
N ALA A 407 -19.31 -11.02 -10.78
CA ALA A 407 -20.28 -11.10 -9.68
C ALA A 407 -20.11 -12.33 -8.77
N TYR A 408 -18.88 -12.82 -8.57
CA TYR A 408 -18.60 -13.84 -7.56
C TYR A 408 -18.64 -13.24 -6.14
N SER A 409 -18.98 -14.08 -5.15
CA SER A 409 -18.73 -13.71 -3.76
C SER A 409 -17.23 -13.73 -3.45
N THR A 410 -16.80 -12.99 -2.42
CA THR A 410 -15.40 -12.96 -1.97
C THR A 410 -14.84 -14.35 -1.67
N LEU A 411 -15.65 -15.25 -1.11
CA LEU A 411 -15.23 -16.62 -0.81
C LEU A 411 -15.01 -17.45 -2.08
N GLU A 412 -15.92 -17.34 -3.06
CA GLU A 412 -15.81 -18.05 -4.33
C GLU A 412 -14.62 -17.54 -5.15
N ALA A 413 -14.47 -16.21 -5.25
CA ALA A 413 -13.35 -15.57 -5.95
C ALA A 413 -12.00 -15.96 -5.33
N SER A 414 -11.89 -15.91 -3.99
CA SER A 414 -10.69 -16.36 -3.28
C SER A 414 -10.40 -17.84 -3.52
N GLY A 415 -11.44 -18.70 -3.54
CA GLY A 415 -11.31 -20.11 -3.83
C GLY A 415 -10.79 -20.39 -5.25
N ILE A 416 -11.32 -19.69 -6.26
CA ILE A 416 -10.89 -19.79 -7.66
C ILE A 416 -9.41 -19.39 -7.79
N ILE A 417 -9.02 -18.22 -7.25
CA ILE A 417 -7.63 -17.74 -7.30
C ILE A 417 -6.71 -18.68 -6.51
N GLY A 418 -7.15 -19.24 -5.38
CA GLY A 418 -6.35 -20.18 -4.58
C GLY A 418 -5.93 -21.47 -5.32
N VAL A 419 -6.72 -21.90 -6.32
CA VAL A 419 -6.38 -23.06 -7.17
C VAL A 419 -5.06 -22.86 -7.92
N ASN A 420 -4.74 -21.60 -8.28
CA ASN A 420 -3.50 -21.21 -8.95
C ASN A 420 -2.26 -21.76 -8.23
N ALA A 421 -2.15 -21.50 -6.92
CA ALA A 421 -0.98 -21.88 -6.13
C ALA A 421 -0.78 -23.41 -6.10
N ILE A 422 -1.86 -24.18 -5.96
CA ILE A 422 -1.81 -25.64 -5.95
C ILE A 422 -1.41 -26.18 -7.33
N ALA A 423 -2.03 -25.67 -8.39
CA ALA A 423 -1.70 -26.05 -9.77
C ALA A 423 -0.24 -25.71 -10.11
N GLY A 424 0.28 -24.58 -9.60
CA GLY A 424 1.66 -24.16 -9.75
C GLY A 424 2.68 -25.15 -9.22
N ILE A 425 2.41 -25.82 -8.09
CA ILE A 425 3.30 -26.88 -7.56
C ILE A 425 3.49 -27.98 -8.60
N ALA A 426 2.38 -28.53 -9.11
CA ALA A 426 2.40 -29.61 -10.10
C ALA A 426 3.04 -29.16 -11.41
N GLY A 427 2.66 -27.98 -11.91
CA GLY A 427 3.17 -27.43 -13.15
C GLY A 427 4.69 -27.23 -13.12
N THR A 428 5.24 -26.75 -12.00
CA THR A 428 6.68 -26.53 -11.83
C THR A 428 7.47 -27.85 -11.90
N ILE A 429 7.01 -28.91 -11.22
CA ILE A 429 7.66 -30.22 -11.21
C ILE A 429 7.62 -30.85 -12.61
N ILE A 430 6.41 -30.91 -13.20
CA ILE A 430 6.19 -31.51 -14.51
C ILE A 430 7.03 -30.79 -15.57
N ALA A 431 7.05 -29.47 -15.55
CA ALA A 431 7.83 -28.68 -16.48
C ALA A 431 9.33 -28.97 -16.36
N GLY A 432 9.89 -29.06 -15.14
CA GLY A 432 11.28 -29.46 -14.92
C GLY A 432 11.62 -30.81 -15.54
N MET A 433 10.76 -31.82 -15.30
CA MET A 433 10.92 -33.17 -15.85
C MET A 433 10.82 -33.19 -17.39
N LEU A 434 9.85 -32.48 -17.96
CA LEU A 434 9.65 -32.39 -19.42
C LEU A 434 10.82 -31.65 -20.08
N SER A 435 11.36 -30.63 -19.42
CA SER A 435 12.51 -29.87 -19.88
C SER A 435 13.73 -30.76 -20.09
N ASP A 436 14.04 -31.60 -19.10
CA ASP A 436 15.20 -32.50 -19.16
C ASP A 436 15.02 -33.60 -20.21
N ARG A 437 13.78 -34.08 -20.42
CA ARG A 437 13.48 -35.15 -21.37
C ARG A 437 13.45 -34.71 -22.83
N PHE A 438 12.84 -33.56 -23.11
CA PHE A 438 12.51 -33.14 -24.49
C PHE A 438 13.27 -31.90 -24.95
N PHE A 439 13.68 -31.01 -24.05
CA PHE A 439 14.29 -29.72 -24.40
C PHE A 439 15.61 -29.40 -23.64
N PRO A 440 16.55 -30.35 -23.46
CA PRO A 440 17.74 -30.13 -22.63
C PRO A 440 18.71 -29.06 -23.16
N ARG A 441 18.54 -28.62 -24.42
CA ARG A 441 19.38 -27.60 -25.08
C ARG A 441 18.61 -26.35 -25.54
N ASN A 442 17.29 -26.29 -25.36
CA ASN A 442 16.50 -25.16 -25.87
C ASN A 442 15.28 -24.85 -24.99
N ARG A 443 15.53 -24.70 -23.69
CA ARG A 443 14.49 -24.45 -22.68
C ARG A 443 13.71 -23.16 -22.93
N SER A 444 14.30 -22.17 -23.60
CA SER A 444 13.64 -20.91 -23.98
C SER A 444 12.48 -21.09 -24.96
N VAL A 445 12.56 -22.07 -25.89
CA VAL A 445 11.42 -22.39 -26.78
C VAL A 445 10.27 -22.98 -26.00
N MET A 446 10.56 -23.88 -25.07
CA MET A 446 9.56 -24.48 -24.21
C MET A 446 8.88 -23.41 -23.34
N ALA A 447 9.66 -22.49 -22.76
CA ALA A 447 9.12 -21.36 -22.02
C ALA A 447 8.20 -20.47 -22.88
N GLY A 448 8.54 -20.25 -24.17
CA GLY A 448 7.67 -19.52 -25.10
C GLY A 448 6.30 -20.18 -25.29
N PHE A 449 6.25 -21.50 -25.51
CA PHE A 449 4.99 -22.24 -25.61
C PHE A 449 4.19 -22.26 -24.31
N ILE A 450 4.88 -22.42 -23.17
CA ILE A 450 4.23 -22.35 -21.85
C ILE A 450 3.67 -20.95 -21.59
N SER A 451 4.36 -19.89 -22.04
CA SER A 451 3.88 -18.50 -21.95
C SER A 451 2.61 -18.31 -22.78
N LEU A 452 2.54 -18.85 -23.99
CA LEU A 452 1.30 -18.83 -24.78
C LEU A 452 0.15 -19.56 -24.10
N LEU A 453 0.41 -20.72 -23.49
CA LEU A 453 -0.60 -21.47 -22.74
C LEU A 453 -1.04 -20.73 -21.47
N ASN A 454 -0.12 -20.05 -20.79
CA ASN A 454 -0.42 -19.19 -19.65
C ASN A 454 -1.36 -18.06 -20.04
N THR A 455 -1.03 -17.34 -21.11
CA THR A 455 -1.87 -16.27 -21.66
C THR A 455 -3.21 -16.79 -22.15
N ALA A 456 -3.28 -18.02 -22.68
CA ALA A 456 -4.56 -18.64 -23.05
C ALA A 456 -5.43 -18.93 -21.81
N GLY A 457 -4.85 -19.43 -20.73
CA GLY A 457 -5.52 -19.58 -19.44
C GLY A 457 -6.02 -18.25 -18.88
N PHE A 458 -5.19 -17.20 -18.98
CA PHE A 458 -5.58 -15.87 -18.51
C PHE A 458 -6.70 -15.25 -19.36
N THR A 459 -6.59 -15.33 -20.69
CA THR A 459 -7.64 -14.94 -21.64
C THR A 459 -8.96 -15.68 -21.35
N LEU A 460 -8.89 -16.97 -21.04
CA LEU A 460 -10.07 -17.75 -20.69
C LEU A 460 -10.75 -17.20 -19.43
N MET A 461 -9.99 -16.86 -18.39
CA MET A 461 -10.54 -16.20 -17.20
C MET A 461 -11.15 -14.83 -17.54
N LEU A 462 -10.47 -14.01 -18.34
CA LEU A 462 -10.89 -12.62 -18.57
C LEU A 462 -12.13 -12.50 -19.47
N TRP A 463 -12.28 -13.35 -20.48
CA TRP A 463 -13.38 -13.22 -21.47
C TRP A 463 -14.41 -14.36 -21.42
N SER A 464 -14.22 -15.39 -20.60
CA SER A 464 -15.28 -16.39 -20.42
C SER A 464 -16.45 -15.79 -19.63
N PRO A 465 -17.71 -16.06 -20.02
CA PRO A 465 -18.87 -15.71 -19.21
C PRO A 465 -18.80 -16.32 -17.81
N HIS A 466 -19.56 -15.76 -16.86
CA HIS A 466 -19.67 -16.28 -15.50
C HIS A 466 -19.94 -17.81 -15.50
N ASN A 467 -18.94 -18.59 -15.09
CA ASN A 467 -19.04 -20.03 -14.96
C ASN A 467 -17.91 -20.55 -14.05
N TYR A 468 -18.32 -21.05 -12.88
CA TYR A 468 -17.39 -21.46 -11.84
C TYR A 468 -16.37 -22.52 -12.31
N TYR A 469 -16.80 -23.48 -13.14
CA TYR A 469 -15.93 -24.55 -13.61
C TYR A 469 -14.95 -24.07 -14.69
N THR A 470 -15.37 -23.15 -15.55
CA THR A 470 -14.49 -22.57 -16.56
C THR A 470 -13.41 -21.71 -15.92
N ASP A 471 -13.76 -20.92 -14.91
CA ASP A 471 -12.81 -20.08 -14.19
C ASP A 471 -11.83 -20.91 -13.34
N ILE A 472 -12.27 -22.01 -12.72
CA ILE A 472 -11.36 -22.99 -12.12
C ILE A 472 -10.41 -23.58 -13.15
N LEU A 473 -10.92 -24.02 -14.30
CA LEU A 473 -10.08 -24.58 -15.36
C LEU A 473 -9.05 -23.56 -15.85
N ALA A 474 -9.46 -22.31 -16.02
CA ALA A 474 -8.58 -21.20 -16.36
C ALA A 474 -7.45 -21.03 -15.32
N MET A 475 -7.77 -21.08 -14.02
CA MET A 475 -6.78 -20.99 -12.94
C MET A 475 -5.90 -22.22 -12.79
N ILE A 476 -6.37 -23.42 -13.15
CA ILE A 476 -5.52 -24.62 -13.24
C ILE A 476 -4.47 -24.43 -14.35
N ILE A 477 -4.91 -24.00 -15.54
CA ILE A 477 -4.01 -23.79 -16.69
C ILE A 477 -3.03 -22.66 -16.37
N PHE A 478 -3.54 -21.51 -15.92
CA PHE A 478 -2.73 -20.36 -15.54
C PHE A 478 -1.74 -20.74 -14.44
N GLY A 479 -2.19 -21.41 -13.38
CA GLY A 479 -1.34 -21.75 -12.26
C GLY A 479 -0.25 -22.75 -12.59
N ALA A 480 -0.59 -23.83 -13.28
CA ALA A 480 0.43 -24.80 -13.71
C ALA A 480 1.50 -24.15 -14.61
N THR A 481 1.08 -23.25 -15.50
CA THR A 481 2.00 -22.59 -16.43
C THR A 481 2.80 -21.45 -15.78
N ILE A 482 2.22 -20.65 -14.89
CA ILE A 482 2.95 -19.58 -14.20
C ILE A 482 3.99 -20.13 -13.22
N GLY A 483 3.70 -21.26 -12.56
CA GLY A 483 4.68 -22.00 -11.77
C GLY A 483 5.86 -22.47 -12.62
N ALA A 484 5.57 -23.05 -13.79
CA ALA A 484 6.60 -23.46 -14.75
C ALA A 484 7.42 -22.27 -15.31
N LEU A 485 6.78 -21.15 -15.64
CA LEU A 485 7.46 -19.94 -16.11
C LEU A 485 8.34 -19.31 -15.04
N THR A 486 7.88 -19.30 -13.79
CA THR A 486 8.68 -18.82 -12.65
C THR A 486 9.95 -19.64 -12.49
N CYS A 487 9.89 -20.95 -12.70
CA CYS A 487 11.08 -21.81 -12.73
C CYS A 487 12.02 -21.49 -13.91
N PHE A 488 11.49 -21.39 -15.14
CA PHE A 488 12.32 -21.17 -16.32
C PHE A 488 12.85 -19.75 -16.46
N LEU A 489 11.95 -18.78 -16.49
CA LEU A 489 12.25 -17.37 -16.68
C LEU A 489 12.82 -16.76 -15.40
N GLY A 490 12.41 -17.22 -14.23
CA GLY A 490 12.92 -16.73 -12.95
C GLY A 490 14.33 -17.22 -12.61
N GLY A 491 14.92 -18.15 -13.37
CA GLY A 491 16.36 -18.38 -13.27
C GLY A 491 16.95 -19.57 -14.01
N LEU A 492 16.22 -20.65 -14.28
CA LEU A 492 16.84 -21.86 -14.86
C LEU A 492 17.50 -21.58 -16.22
N ILE A 493 16.84 -20.85 -17.11
CA ILE A 493 17.42 -20.46 -18.41
C ILE A 493 18.62 -19.54 -18.21
N ALA A 494 18.58 -18.66 -17.21
CA ALA A 494 19.66 -17.74 -16.88
C ALA A 494 20.94 -18.48 -16.45
N VAL A 495 20.78 -19.54 -15.65
CA VAL A 495 21.87 -20.42 -15.25
C VAL A 495 22.45 -21.16 -16.45
N ASP A 496 21.62 -21.54 -17.43
CA ASP A 496 22.08 -22.27 -18.61
C ASP A 496 22.84 -21.38 -19.61
N ILE A 497 22.46 -20.09 -19.76
CA ILE A 497 23.11 -19.15 -20.70
C ILE A 497 24.32 -18.42 -20.09
N SER A 498 24.58 -18.61 -18.79
CA SER A 498 25.62 -17.93 -18.03
C SER A 498 26.65 -18.93 -17.49
N SER A 499 27.88 -18.48 -17.28
CA SER A 499 28.87 -19.30 -16.59
C SER A 499 28.50 -19.53 -15.12
N ARG A 500 29.01 -20.62 -14.51
CA ARG A 500 28.74 -20.94 -13.09
C ARG A 500 29.16 -19.80 -12.14
N LYS A 501 30.22 -19.07 -12.49
CA LYS A 501 30.71 -17.90 -11.72
C LYS A 501 29.86 -16.63 -11.92
N ALA A 502 29.06 -16.56 -12.98
CA ALA A 502 28.20 -15.42 -13.29
C ALA A 502 26.70 -15.69 -13.10
N ALA A 503 26.30 -16.94 -12.84
CA ALA A 503 24.91 -17.35 -12.63
C ALA A 503 24.20 -16.48 -11.58
N GLY A 504 24.85 -16.16 -10.44
CA GLY A 504 24.26 -15.30 -9.42
C GLY A 504 23.96 -13.87 -9.91
N ALA A 505 24.86 -13.27 -10.70
CA ALA A 505 24.64 -11.95 -11.28
C ALA A 505 23.53 -11.95 -12.34
N ALA A 506 23.49 -13.00 -13.18
CA ALA A 506 22.43 -13.18 -14.17
C ALA A 506 21.04 -13.34 -13.54
N LEU A 507 20.92 -14.13 -12.47
CA LEU A 507 19.68 -14.26 -11.71
C LEU A 507 19.29 -12.93 -11.04
N GLY A 508 20.26 -12.21 -10.48
CA GLY A 508 20.02 -10.88 -9.91
C GLY A 508 19.46 -9.89 -10.95
N THR A 509 20.01 -9.88 -12.17
CA THR A 509 19.51 -9.03 -13.27
C THR A 509 18.07 -9.37 -13.64
N ILE A 510 17.75 -10.66 -13.75
CA ILE A 510 16.38 -11.10 -14.03
C ILE A 510 15.46 -10.67 -12.90
N GLY A 511 15.80 -10.97 -11.64
CA GLY A 511 14.97 -10.60 -10.49
C GLY A 511 14.67 -9.11 -10.44
N ILE A 512 15.67 -8.24 -10.67
CA ILE A 512 15.46 -6.78 -10.74
C ILE A 512 14.45 -6.43 -11.84
N ALA A 513 14.62 -6.98 -13.05
CA ALA A 513 13.69 -6.71 -14.14
C ALA A 513 12.28 -7.25 -13.86
N SER A 514 12.16 -8.46 -13.29
CA SER A 514 10.92 -9.10 -12.89
C SER A 514 10.11 -8.24 -11.92
N TYR A 515 10.73 -7.81 -10.82
CA TYR A 515 10.06 -7.00 -9.80
C TYR A 515 9.82 -5.55 -10.24
N ALA A 516 10.71 -4.97 -11.06
CA ALA A 516 10.45 -3.67 -11.68
C ALA A 516 9.24 -3.76 -12.64
N GLY A 517 9.13 -4.86 -13.39
CA GLY A 517 7.97 -5.17 -14.23
C GLY A 517 6.68 -5.26 -13.40
N ALA A 518 6.69 -6.06 -12.33
CA ALA A 518 5.55 -6.18 -11.43
C ALA A 518 5.11 -4.82 -10.87
N GLY A 519 6.03 -4.04 -10.28
CA GLY A 519 5.70 -2.75 -9.68
C GLY A 519 5.19 -1.73 -10.69
N LEU A 520 5.79 -1.67 -11.89
CA LEU A 520 5.28 -0.82 -12.98
C LEU A 520 3.90 -1.30 -13.46
N GLY A 521 3.70 -2.61 -13.55
CA GLY A 521 2.43 -3.23 -13.93
C GLY A 521 1.30 -2.90 -12.95
N GLU A 522 1.55 -2.97 -11.65
CA GLU A 522 0.58 -2.60 -10.61
C GLU A 522 0.22 -1.11 -10.69
N PHE A 523 1.22 -0.24 -10.85
CA PHE A 523 1.01 1.19 -11.01
C PHE A 523 0.19 1.53 -12.25
N LEU A 524 0.52 0.93 -13.41
CA LEU A 524 -0.22 1.12 -14.64
C LEU A 524 -1.64 0.57 -14.56
N THR A 525 -1.82 -0.58 -13.90
CA THR A 525 -3.14 -1.17 -13.65
C THR A 525 -4.02 -0.21 -12.86
N GLY A 526 -3.49 0.39 -11.78
CA GLY A 526 -4.20 1.41 -11.00
C GLY A 526 -4.61 2.63 -11.84
N ILE A 527 -3.72 3.15 -12.67
CA ILE A 527 -4.04 4.28 -13.57
C ILE A 527 -5.12 3.91 -14.59
N ILE A 528 -5.05 2.72 -15.16
CA ILE A 528 -6.02 2.27 -16.18
C ILE A 528 -7.40 2.15 -15.54
N ILE A 529 -7.51 1.45 -14.41
CA ILE A 529 -8.79 1.19 -13.76
C ILE A 529 -9.46 2.48 -13.22
N ASP A 530 -8.67 3.43 -12.71
CA ASP A 530 -9.18 4.73 -12.26
C ASP A 530 -9.72 5.58 -13.41
N LYS A 531 -9.11 5.48 -14.60
CA LYS A 531 -9.54 6.24 -15.78
C LYS A 531 -10.73 5.63 -16.50
N THR A 532 -10.91 4.31 -16.39
CA THR A 532 -12.03 3.60 -17.02
C THR A 532 -13.22 3.42 -16.09
N ALA A 533 -13.08 3.75 -14.80
CA ALA A 533 -14.18 3.74 -13.85
C ALA A 533 -15.21 4.84 -14.16
N ILE A 534 -16.49 4.46 -14.14
CA ILE A 534 -17.63 5.36 -14.38
C ILE A 534 -18.48 5.41 -13.12
N LEU A 535 -18.90 6.60 -12.70
CA LEU A 535 -19.84 6.75 -11.59
C LEU A 535 -21.27 6.69 -12.13
N GLU A 536 -22.03 5.66 -11.76
CA GLU A 536 -23.44 5.52 -12.13
C GLU A 536 -24.28 5.26 -10.88
N ASN A 537 -25.30 6.10 -10.63
CA ASN A 537 -26.17 6.01 -9.44
C ASN A 537 -25.43 5.95 -8.09
N GLY A 538 -24.31 6.67 -7.97
CA GLY A 538 -23.49 6.69 -6.75
C GLY A 538 -22.67 5.41 -6.50
N LYS A 539 -22.61 4.49 -7.47
CA LYS A 539 -21.72 3.33 -7.46
C LYS A 539 -20.66 3.48 -8.54
N THR A 540 -19.41 3.17 -8.20
CA THR A 540 -18.31 3.10 -9.15
C THR A 540 -18.43 1.78 -9.93
N LEU A 541 -18.64 1.88 -11.24
CA LEU A 541 -18.60 0.76 -12.17
C LEU A 541 -17.22 0.71 -12.82
N TYR A 542 -16.56 -0.44 -12.76
CA TYR A 542 -15.22 -0.64 -13.27
C TYR A 542 -15.27 -1.32 -14.64
N ASP A 543 -14.72 -0.69 -15.68
CA ASP A 543 -14.55 -1.32 -17.00
C ASP A 543 -13.16 -1.99 -17.10
N PHE A 544 -13.19 -3.32 -17.16
CA PHE A 544 -12.00 -4.17 -17.26
C PHE A 544 -11.55 -4.44 -18.69
N SER A 545 -12.25 -3.97 -19.72
CA SER A 545 -11.94 -4.29 -21.12
C SER A 545 -10.54 -3.84 -21.54
N THR A 546 -10.20 -2.59 -21.22
CA THR A 546 -8.87 -2.02 -21.51
C THR A 546 -7.79 -2.71 -20.68
N LEU A 547 -8.11 -3.05 -19.43
CA LEU A 547 -7.18 -3.69 -18.51
C LEU A 547 -6.87 -5.14 -18.92
N ALA A 548 -7.89 -5.88 -19.36
CA ALA A 548 -7.75 -7.23 -19.90
C ALA A 548 -6.85 -7.25 -21.15
N LEU A 549 -7.01 -6.28 -22.07
CA LEU A 549 -6.14 -6.16 -23.23
C LEU A 549 -4.68 -5.86 -22.85
N PHE A 550 -4.47 -5.02 -21.84
CA PHE A 550 -3.12 -4.71 -21.32
C PHE A 550 -2.45 -5.98 -20.77
N TRP A 551 -3.12 -6.71 -19.88
CA TRP A 551 -2.60 -7.93 -19.27
C TRP A 551 -2.35 -9.06 -20.28
N VAL A 552 -3.23 -9.23 -21.28
CA VAL A 552 -3.00 -10.23 -22.33
C VAL A 552 -1.89 -9.79 -23.28
N GLY A 553 -1.76 -8.49 -23.54
CA GLY A 553 -0.65 -7.91 -24.27
C GLY A 553 0.70 -8.20 -23.60
N THR A 554 0.78 -8.12 -22.27
CA THR A 554 2.01 -8.45 -21.53
C THR A 554 2.33 -9.95 -21.61
N GLY A 555 1.35 -10.84 -21.49
CA GLY A 555 1.55 -12.28 -21.68
C GLY A 555 2.06 -12.68 -23.06
N LEU A 556 1.48 -12.11 -24.12
CA LEU A 556 1.96 -12.31 -25.49
C LEU A 556 3.37 -11.73 -25.69
N GLY A 557 3.66 -10.58 -25.09
CA GLY A 557 4.98 -9.96 -25.08
C GLY A 557 6.04 -10.87 -24.43
N SER A 558 5.72 -11.48 -23.29
CA SER A 558 6.57 -12.48 -22.64
C SER A 558 6.88 -13.65 -23.58
N ALA A 559 5.86 -14.21 -24.24
CA ALA A 559 6.04 -15.33 -25.16
C ALA A 559 6.96 -14.97 -26.35
N LEU A 560 6.74 -13.80 -26.96
CA LEU A 560 7.56 -13.30 -28.06
C LEU A 560 9.03 -13.14 -27.64
N LEU A 561 9.27 -12.60 -26.45
CA LEU A 561 10.61 -12.41 -25.90
C LEU A 561 11.30 -13.74 -25.55
N CYS A 562 10.55 -14.76 -25.14
CA CYS A 562 11.06 -16.11 -24.95
C CYS A 562 11.58 -16.71 -26.27
N PHE A 563 10.79 -16.62 -27.35
CA PHE A 563 11.22 -17.08 -28.67
C PHE A 563 12.40 -16.27 -29.21
N THR A 564 12.41 -14.96 -28.96
CA THR A 564 13.55 -14.09 -29.32
C THR A 564 14.83 -14.51 -28.60
N THR A 565 14.73 -14.79 -27.29
CA THR A 565 15.84 -15.31 -26.49
C THR A 565 16.36 -16.64 -27.06
N ALA A 566 15.46 -17.56 -27.43
CA ALA A 566 15.83 -18.82 -28.06
C ALA A 566 16.59 -18.62 -29.38
N ALA A 567 16.13 -17.68 -30.23
CA ALA A 567 16.78 -17.37 -31.50
C ALA A 567 18.20 -16.79 -31.30
N ILE A 568 18.39 -15.91 -30.31
CA ILE A 568 19.70 -15.34 -29.97
C ILE A 568 20.66 -16.44 -29.49
N VAL A 569 20.20 -17.32 -28.59
CA VAL A 569 21.00 -18.44 -28.07
C VAL A 569 21.38 -19.42 -29.18
N ALA A 570 20.43 -19.77 -30.06
CA ALA A 570 20.68 -20.66 -31.19
C ALA A 570 21.72 -20.07 -32.17
N ARG A 571 21.62 -18.77 -32.48
CA ARG A 571 22.57 -18.08 -33.36
C ARG A 571 23.99 -18.08 -32.76
N ARG A 572 24.11 -17.86 -31.45
CA ARG A 572 25.40 -17.89 -30.76
C ARG A 572 26.07 -19.26 -30.86
N HIS A 573 25.32 -20.33 -30.58
CA HIS A 573 25.84 -21.70 -30.71
C HIS A 573 26.23 -22.08 -32.15
N ALA A 574 25.55 -21.53 -33.17
CA ALA A 574 25.92 -21.75 -34.56
C ALA A 574 27.28 -21.10 -34.90
N VAL A 575 27.54 -19.89 -34.39
CA VAL A 575 28.83 -19.18 -34.58
C VAL A 575 29.98 -19.87 -33.82
N GLU A 576 29.72 -20.35 -32.60
CA GLU A 576 30.69 -21.12 -31.80
C GLU A 576 31.08 -22.44 -32.49
N ARG A 577 30.14 -23.13 -33.14
CA ARG A 577 30.46 -24.32 -33.95
C ARG A 577 31.26 -23.98 -35.21
N GLN A 578 30.92 -22.90 -35.91
CA GLN A 578 31.67 -22.50 -37.12
C GLN A 578 33.12 -22.14 -36.81
N THR A 579 33.38 -21.52 -35.66
CA THR A 579 34.75 -21.14 -35.23
C THR A 579 35.57 -22.35 -34.77
N SER A 580 34.95 -23.36 -34.13
CA SER A 580 35.64 -24.60 -33.71
C SER A 580 36.01 -25.54 -34.87
N PHE A 581 35.35 -25.41 -36.04
CA PHE A 581 35.71 -26.18 -37.24
C PHE A 581 36.79 -25.49 -38.09
N SER A 582 37.12 -24.23 -37.77
CA SER A 582 38.15 -23.43 -38.46
C SER A 582 39.50 -23.37 -37.72
N SER A 583 39.56 -23.92 -36.51
CA SER A 583 40.77 -24.15 -35.70
C SER A 583 41.13 -25.62 -35.72
#